data_AF-A0A1M5ZDA8-F1
#
_entry.id   AF-A0A1M5ZDA8-F1
#
_cell.length_a   1.000
_cell.length_b   1.000
_cell.length_c   1.000
_cell.angle_alpha   90.00
_cell.angle_beta   90.00
_cell.angle_gamma   90.00
#
_symmetry.space_group_name_H-M   'P 1'
#
loop_
_entity.id
_entity.type
_entity.pdbx_description
1 polymer ?
#
loop_
_entity_poly.entity_id
_entity_poly.type
_entity_poly.pdbx_seq_one_letter_code
_entity_poly.pdbx_strand_id
1 'polypeptide(L)'
;MSQPEQNLDRKFTYKDYLTWSEEEQWELINGIPYNMTPAPSTQHQKIVTALIAQFYNALKDSPCEVFGAPFDIRLPEDHFHPLSGWFALAL
;
A
#
# COMPACT_ATOMS: atom_id res chain seq x y z
N MET A 1 2.99 -7.64 -11.97
CA MET A 1 3.04 -6.20 -11.64
C MET A 1 1.63 -5.68 -11.82
N SER A 2 1.23 -4.74 -10.98
CA SER A 2 -0.11 -4.18 -11.03
C SER A 2 -0.36 -3.44 -12.33
N GLN A 3 -1.59 -3.54 -12.85
CA GLN A 3 -1.97 -2.90 -14.10
C GLN A 3 -3.01 -1.82 -13.80
N PRO A 4 -2.81 -0.59 -14.32
CA PRO A 4 -3.85 0.42 -14.22
C PRO A 4 -5.06 -0.05 -15.02
N GLU A 5 -6.25 0.14 -14.48
CA GLU A 5 -7.46 -0.04 -15.25
C GLU A 5 -7.56 1.10 -16.27
N GLN A 6 -7.33 0.77 -17.54
CA GLN A 6 -7.32 1.72 -18.65
C GLN A 6 -8.75 1.97 -19.15
N ASN A 7 -9.02 3.19 -19.64
CA ASN A 7 -10.32 3.66 -20.16
C ASN A 7 -11.39 3.94 -19.10
N LEU A 8 -10.99 4.55 -17.99
CA LEU A 8 -11.94 5.11 -17.04
C LEU A 8 -12.18 6.57 -17.40
N ASP A 9 -13.40 6.90 -17.83
CA ASP A 9 -13.84 8.28 -18.12
C ASP A 9 -13.94 9.15 -16.85
N ARG A 10 -13.62 8.59 -15.68
CA ARG A 10 -13.69 9.26 -14.38
C ARG A 10 -12.55 8.83 -13.47
N LYS A 11 -12.23 9.70 -12.50
CA LYS A 11 -11.43 9.36 -11.34
C LYS A 11 -12.30 8.79 -10.22
N PHE A 12 -11.76 7.85 -9.47
CA PHE A 12 -12.42 7.26 -8.30
C PHE A 12 -11.96 7.93 -7.01
N THR A 13 -12.87 8.03 -6.05
CA THR A 13 -12.59 8.51 -4.71
C THR A 13 -12.39 7.35 -3.74
N TYR A 14 -11.82 7.61 -2.58
CA TYR A 14 -11.76 6.61 -1.50
C TYR A 14 -13.16 6.08 -1.12
N LYS A 15 -14.20 6.92 -1.21
CA LYS A 15 -15.57 6.48 -0.95
C LYS A 15 -16.04 5.45 -1.98
N ASP A 16 -15.65 5.60 -3.24
CA ASP A 16 -15.98 4.61 -4.28
C ASP A 16 -15.23 3.31 -4.03
N TYR A 17 -13.93 3.39 -3.68
CA TYR A 17 -13.10 2.24 -3.34
C TYR A 17 -13.70 1.37 -2.22
N LEU A 18 -14.29 1.97 -1.19
CA LEU A 18 -14.96 1.25 -0.09
C LEU A 18 -16.18 0.41 -0.53
N THR A 19 -16.64 0.56 -1.78
CA THR A 19 -17.75 -0.24 -2.33
C THR A 19 -17.28 -1.43 -3.17
N TRP A 20 -15.96 -1.56 -3.38
CA TRP A 20 -15.38 -2.63 -4.20
C TRP A 20 -15.33 -3.95 -3.44
N SER A 21 -15.24 -5.05 -4.20
CA SER A 21 -15.12 -6.39 -3.63
C SER A 21 -13.79 -6.57 -2.91
N GLU A 22 -13.82 -7.15 -1.71
CA GLU A 22 -12.62 -7.54 -0.96
C GLU A 22 -11.91 -8.77 -1.57
N GLU A 23 -12.55 -9.47 -2.52
CA GLU A 23 -11.96 -10.62 -3.20
C GLU A 23 -10.82 -10.24 -4.16
N GLU A 24 -10.79 -8.97 -4.58
CA GLU A 24 -9.77 -8.43 -5.46
C GLU A 24 -8.90 -7.41 -4.71
N GLN A 25 -7.60 -7.44 -5.00
CA GLN A 25 -6.67 -6.48 -4.40
C GLN A 25 -6.47 -5.31 -5.36
N TRP A 26 -7.00 -4.16 -4.98
CA TRP A 26 -6.91 -2.93 -5.74
C TRP A 26 -6.14 -1.85 -4.96
N GLU A 27 -5.30 -1.10 -5.68
CA GLU A 27 -4.70 0.14 -5.18
C GLU A 27 -5.33 1.33 -5.90
N LEU A 28 -5.72 2.36 -5.16
CA LEU A 28 -6.24 3.61 -5.73
C LEU A 28 -5.18 4.71 -5.69
N ILE A 29 -4.53 4.96 -6.83
CA ILE A 29 -3.43 5.93 -6.94
C ILE A 29 -3.87 7.11 -7.80
N ASN A 30 -3.91 8.32 -7.23
CA ASN A 30 -4.36 9.55 -7.91
C ASN A 30 -5.75 9.45 -8.56
N GLY A 31 -6.62 8.63 -7.97
CA GLY A 31 -7.96 8.34 -8.47
C GLY A 31 -8.01 7.30 -9.61
N ILE A 32 -6.91 6.60 -9.88
CA ILE A 32 -6.80 5.54 -10.89
C ILE A 32 -6.70 4.19 -10.15
N PRO A 33 -7.57 3.20 -10.45
CA PRO A 33 -7.46 1.85 -9.91
C PRO A 33 -6.30 1.08 -10.53
N TYR A 34 -5.58 0.33 -9.71
CA TYR A 34 -4.56 -0.62 -10.12
C TYR A 34 -4.90 -1.99 -9.56
N ASN A 35 -5.06 -2.98 -10.43
CA ASN A 35 -5.30 -4.35 -10.00
C ASN A 35 -3.97 -5.01 -9.64
N MET A 36 -3.84 -5.55 -8.43
CA MET A 36 -2.64 -6.22 -7.94
C MET A 36 -2.53 -7.69 -8.37
N THR A 37 -3.46 -8.18 -9.19
CA THR A 37 -3.46 -9.53 -9.77
C THR A 37 -2.43 -9.63 -10.92
N PRO A 38 -1.74 -10.79 -11.09
CA PRO A 38 -1.79 -11.98 -10.25
C PRO A 38 -1.06 -11.81 -8.93
N ALA A 39 -1.43 -12.64 -7.95
CA ALA A 39 -0.80 -12.69 -6.64
C ALA A 39 0.74 -12.81 -6.75
N PRO A 40 1.48 -12.22 -5.80
CA PRO A 40 2.94 -12.26 -5.77
C PRO A 40 3.49 -13.69 -5.71
N SER A 41 4.66 -13.90 -6.28
CA SER A 41 5.32 -15.21 -6.31
C SER A 41 5.79 -15.67 -4.93
N THR A 42 6.01 -16.97 -4.75
CA THR A 42 6.61 -17.53 -3.52
C THR A 42 7.98 -16.90 -3.20
N GLN A 43 8.77 -16.54 -4.22
CA GLN A 43 10.05 -15.87 -4.02
C GLN A 43 9.85 -14.47 -3.43
N HIS A 44 8.89 -13.71 -3.95
CA HIS A 44 8.52 -12.40 -3.39
C HIS A 44 8.10 -12.53 -1.92
N GLN A 45 7.24 -13.51 -1.61
CA GLN A 45 6.78 -13.76 -0.25
C GLN A 45 7.92 -14.12 0.72
N LYS A 46 8.89 -14.94 0.29
CA LYS A 46 10.07 -15.25 1.11
C LYS A 46 10.89 -14.01 1.46
N ILE A 47 11.09 -13.13 0.47
CA ILE A 47 11.87 -11.91 0.66
C ILE A 47 11.15 -10.95 1.60
N VAL A 48 9.86 -10.68 1.34
CA VAL A 48 9.05 -9.77 2.16
C VAL A 48 8.96 -10.26 3.61
N THR A 49 8.72 -11.55 3.85
CA THR A 49 8.68 -12.10 5.21
C THR A 49 10.02 -11.95 5.94
N ALA A 50 11.15 -12.15 5.25
CA ALA A 50 12.46 -11.97 5.86
C ALA A 50 12.75 -10.51 6.21
N LEU A 51 12.25 -9.55 5.41
CA LEU A 51 12.36 -8.12 5.70
C LEU A 51 11.48 -7.71 6.88
N ILE A 52 10.22 -8.14 6.89
CA ILE A 52 9.28 -7.89 8.01
C ILE A 52 9.87 -8.39 9.33
N ALA A 53 10.44 -9.61 9.35
CA ALA A 53 11.06 -10.15 10.55
C ALA A 53 12.25 -9.31 11.05
N GLN A 54 13.06 -8.78 10.13
CA GLN A 54 14.18 -7.90 10.48
C GLN A 54 13.68 -6.57 11.06
N PHE A 55 12.68 -5.95 10.44
CA PHE A 55 12.10 -4.70 10.96
C PHE A 55 11.42 -4.92 12.32
N TYR A 56 10.64 -5.99 12.46
CA TYR A 56 9.98 -6.32 13.72
C TYR A 56 10.99 -6.49 14.85
N ASN A 57 12.09 -7.23 14.62
CA ASN A 57 13.12 -7.42 15.63
C ASN A 57 13.85 -6.11 15.97
N ALA A 58 14.13 -5.26 14.97
CA ALA A 58 14.79 -3.98 15.19
C ALA A 58 13.92 -2.97 15.96
N LEU A 59 12.58 -3.07 15.83
CA LEU A 59 11.62 -2.11 16.39
C LEU A 59 10.86 -2.65 17.62
N LYS A 60 11.15 -3.87 18.07
CA LYS A 60 10.37 -4.58 19.11
C LYS A 60 10.17 -3.80 20.42
N ASP A 61 11.18 -3.06 20.86
CA ASP A 61 11.14 -2.28 22.11
C ASP A 61 10.99 -0.76 21.84
N SER A 62 10.56 -0.41 20.63
CA SER A 62 10.29 0.96 20.19
C SER A 62 8.77 1.26 20.25
N PRO A 63 8.34 2.53 20.17
CA PRO A 63 6.92 2.86 20.04
C PRO A 63 6.36 2.61 18.63
N CYS A 64 7.16 2.07 17.70
CA CYS A 64 6.75 1.84 16.31
C CYS A 64 6.20 0.42 16.13
N GLU A 65 5.23 0.29 15.22
CA GLU A 65 4.61 -0.98 14.83
C GLU A 65 4.97 -1.33 13.37
N VAL A 66 5.05 -2.63 13.06
CA VAL A 66 5.40 -3.12 11.72
C VAL A 66 4.20 -3.85 11.12
N PHE A 67 3.81 -3.45 9.91
CA PHE A 67 2.72 -4.04 9.14
C PHE A 67 3.27 -4.57 7.81
N GLY A 68 2.76 -5.72 7.37
CA GLY A 68 3.08 -6.29 6.07
C GLY A 68 1.87 -6.27 5.15
N ALA A 69 2.09 -6.17 3.84
CA ALA A 69 1.01 -6.31 2.87
C ALA A 69 0.39 -7.73 2.91
N PRO A 70 -0.92 -7.88 2.67
CA PRO A 70 -1.90 -6.83 2.34
C PRO A 70 -2.33 -6.00 3.56
N PHE A 71 -2.30 -4.68 3.44
CA PHE A 71 -2.76 -3.72 4.45
C PHE A 71 -3.07 -2.38 3.78
N ASP A 72 -4.27 -1.83 4.01
CA ASP A 72 -4.68 -0.59 3.36
C ASP A 72 -4.15 0.65 4.08
N ILE A 73 -3.47 1.52 3.32
CA ILE A 73 -2.99 2.81 3.82
C ILE A 73 -3.68 3.93 3.05
N ARG A 74 -4.42 4.78 3.77
CA ARG A 74 -5.01 5.99 3.20
C ARG A 74 -4.08 7.18 3.42
N LEU A 75 -3.52 7.71 2.33
CA LEU A 75 -2.74 8.94 2.33
C LEU A 75 -3.64 10.14 2.00
N PRO A 76 -3.72 11.18 2.86
CA PRO A 76 -4.46 12.41 2.56
C PRO A 76 -3.73 13.24 1.49
N GLU A 77 -4.47 13.94 0.64
CA GLU A 77 -3.93 14.76 -0.45
C GLU A 77 -3.14 16.00 0.06
N ASP A 78 -3.41 16.44 1.30
CA ASP A 78 -2.86 17.68 1.88
C ASP A 78 -1.42 17.60 2.42
N HIS A 79 -0.69 16.51 2.21
CA HIS A 79 0.64 16.30 2.81
C HIS A 79 1.84 16.40 1.85
N PHE A 80 1.78 17.26 0.84
CA PHE A 80 3.00 17.79 0.19
C PHE A 80 3.34 19.18 0.74
N HIS A 81 3.69 19.25 2.02
CA HIS A 81 4.35 20.42 2.59
C HIS A 81 5.86 20.30 2.33
N PRO A 82 6.51 21.21 1.57
CA PRO A 82 7.93 21.09 1.21
C PRO A 82 8.90 21.31 2.39
N LEU A 83 8.42 21.46 3.63
CA LEU A 83 9.23 21.84 4.79
C LEU A 83 8.90 21.14 6.11
N SER A 84 8.14 20.04 6.11
CA SER A 84 8.03 19.20 7.31
C SER A 84 8.89 17.95 7.15
N GLY A 85 10.07 17.98 7.76
CA GLY A 85 10.85 16.78 8.04
C GLY A 85 10.06 15.77 8.88
N TRP A 86 10.69 14.64 9.14
CA TRP A 86 10.21 13.45 9.85
C TRP A 86 9.80 12.29 8.91
N PHE A 87 10.70 11.31 8.92
CA PHE A 87 10.68 10.01 8.26
C PHE A 87 9.34 9.27 8.37
N ALA A 88 8.81 8.84 7.24
CA ALA A 88 8.04 7.60 7.14
C ALA A 88 8.72 6.75 6.06
N LEU A 89 9.54 5.80 6.48
CA LEU A 89 10.05 4.78 5.58
C LEU A 89 8.98 3.67 5.54
N ALA A 90 8.07 3.75 4.57
CA ALA A 90 7.26 2.62 4.18
C ALA A 90 8.10 1.78 3.21
N LEU A 91 8.33 0.50 3.53
CA LEU A 91 8.87 -0.52 2.63
C LEU A 91 7.77 -1.52 2.30
#